data_AF-W1NZA2-F1
#
_entry.id   AF-W1NZA2-F1
#
_cell.length_a   1.000
_cell.length_b   1.000
_cell.length_c   1.000
_cell.angle_alpha   90.00
_cell.angle_beta   90.00
_cell.angle_gamma   90.00
#
_symmetry.space_group_name_H-M   'P 1'
#
loop_
_entity.id
_entity.type
_entity.pdbx_description
1 polymer ?
#
loop_
_entity_poly.entity_id
_entity_poly.type
_entity_poly.pdbx_seq_one_letter_code
_entity_poly.pdbx_strand_id
1 'polypeptide(L)'
;MVKDPHDLELWLKVDGETRQKGSTKDMMFKIPFLIGHISSILTLFERDVILTGTPPGVGPVKAGQQIAAGITGLVEVHLMFRSASDQTVLKYIKRIKIASSTETPLPIPIET
;
A
#
# COMPACT_ATOMS: atom_id res chain seq x y z
N MET A 1 -12.08 10.55 13.82
CA MET A 1 -11.04 11.25 13.04
C MET A 1 -9.67 10.78 13.51
N VAL A 2 -8.70 10.69 12.61
CA VAL A 2 -7.31 10.34 12.94
C VAL A 2 -6.62 11.57 13.57
N LYS A 3 -5.98 11.40 14.72
CA LYS A 3 -5.24 12.50 15.39
C LYS A 3 -3.90 12.79 14.71
N ASP A 4 -3.13 11.75 14.45
CA ASP A 4 -1.84 11.83 13.75
C ASP A 4 -1.75 10.68 12.72
N PRO A 5 -1.75 10.97 11.41
CA PRO A 5 -1.64 9.94 10.38
C PRO A 5 -0.21 9.36 10.26
N HIS A 6 0.79 9.99 10.87
CA HIS A 6 2.17 9.53 10.92
C HIS A 6 2.48 8.69 12.17
N ASP A 7 1.49 8.39 12.99
CA ASP A 7 1.61 7.51 14.16
C ASP A 7 0.48 6.47 14.22
N LEU A 8 0.40 5.64 13.19
CA LEU A 8 -0.58 4.58 13.07
C LEU A 8 0.12 3.22 12.99
N GLU A 9 -0.36 2.26 13.76
CA GLU A 9 0.12 0.87 13.71
C GLU A 9 -0.71 0.08 12.68
N LEU A 10 -0.02 -0.52 11.71
CA LEU A 10 -0.59 -1.45 10.75
C LEU A 10 -0.19 -2.88 11.10
N TRP A 11 -1.10 -3.82 10.86
CA TRP A 11 -0.85 -5.24 11.09
C TRP A 11 -1.53 -6.10 10.03
N LEU A 12 -0.96 -7.27 9.80
CA LEU A 12 -1.53 -8.32 8.95
C LEU A 12 -1.23 -9.69 9.54
N LYS A 13 -2.26 -10.51 9.66
CA LYS A 13 -2.22 -11.89 10.09
C LYS A 13 -2.68 -12.82 8.98
N VAL A 14 -2.04 -13.97 8.85
CA VAL A 14 -2.47 -15.07 7.97
C VAL A 14 -2.74 -16.28 8.86
N ASP A 15 -3.96 -16.80 8.84
CA ASP A 15 -4.43 -17.89 9.71
C ASP A 15 -4.12 -17.62 11.20
N GLY A 16 -4.24 -16.35 11.62
CA GLY A 16 -3.96 -15.90 12.98
C GLY A 16 -2.49 -15.58 13.29
N GLU A 17 -1.54 -16.01 12.44
CA GLU A 17 -0.12 -15.71 12.61
C GLU A 17 0.22 -14.32 12.08
N THR A 18 0.86 -13.47 12.89
CA THR A 18 1.27 -12.13 12.46
C THR A 18 2.39 -12.21 11.44
N ARG A 19 2.14 -11.72 10.21
CA ARG A 19 3.09 -11.70 9.10
C ARG A 19 3.69 -10.32 8.85
N GLN A 20 2.88 -9.28 9.04
CA GLN A 20 3.35 -7.90 8.96
C GLN A 20 2.89 -7.13 10.19
N LYS A 21 3.78 -6.27 10.68
CA LYS A 21 3.49 -5.31 11.73
C LYS A 21 4.43 -4.12 11.57
N GLY A 22 3.92 -2.90 11.59
CA GLY A 22 4.75 -1.70 11.44
C GLY A 22 4.00 -0.42 11.75
N SER A 23 4.71 0.70 11.77
CA SER A 23 4.14 2.03 12.04
C SER A 23 4.27 2.96 10.83
N THR A 24 3.32 3.87 10.64
CA THR A 24 3.46 4.98 9.67
C THR A 24 4.55 5.97 10.05
N LYS A 25 5.09 5.90 11.27
CA LYS A 25 6.32 6.59 11.69
C LYS A 25 7.53 6.17 10.85
N ASP A 26 7.55 4.91 10.43
CA ASP A 26 8.68 4.30 9.72
C ASP A 26 8.57 4.45 8.19
N MET A 27 7.53 5.16 7.70
CA MET A 27 7.41 5.48 6.28
C MET A 27 8.61 6.29 5.79
N MET A 28 9.30 5.76 4.78
CA MET A 28 10.44 6.42 4.11
C MET A 28 10.04 7.79 3.54
N PHE A 29 8.86 7.88 2.92
CA PHE A 29 8.30 9.11 2.39
C PHE A 29 7.02 9.46 3.14
N LYS A 30 6.95 10.69 3.69
CA LYS A 30 5.76 11.16 4.42
C LYS A 30 4.65 11.57 3.46
N ILE A 31 3.40 11.50 3.94
CA ILE A 31 2.18 11.86 3.21
C ILE A 31 2.29 13.20 2.46
N PRO A 32 2.79 14.31 3.06
CA PRO A 32 2.93 15.57 2.31
C PRO A 32 3.88 15.45 1.11
N PHE A 33 4.98 14.70 1.26
CA PHE A 33 5.91 14.46 0.16
C PHE A 33 5.27 13.62 -0.94
N LEU A 34 4.54 12.55 -0.59
CA LEU A 34 3.85 11.70 -1.56
C LEU A 34 2.83 12.50 -2.39
N ILE A 35 2.01 13.32 -1.74
CA ILE A 35 1.02 14.17 -2.41
C ILE A 35 1.72 15.17 -3.34
N GLY A 36 2.75 15.88 -2.84
CA GLY A 36 3.50 16.85 -3.63
C GLY A 36 4.18 16.22 -4.85
N HIS A 37 4.87 15.10 -4.66
CA HIS A 37 5.54 14.38 -5.72
C HIS A 37 4.56 13.89 -6.80
N ILE A 38 3.47 13.22 -6.41
CA ILE A 38 2.46 12.73 -7.37
C ILE A 38 1.81 13.90 -8.11
N SER A 39 1.42 14.97 -7.40
CA SER A 39 0.78 16.14 -8.00
C SER A 39 1.65 16.90 -9.00
N SER A 40 2.98 16.75 -8.91
CA SER A 40 3.92 17.34 -9.88
C SER A 40 3.96 16.60 -11.22
N ILE A 41 3.51 15.34 -11.25
CA ILE A 41 3.56 14.46 -12.42
C ILE A 41 2.16 14.28 -13.02
N LEU A 42 1.12 14.21 -12.19
CA LEU A 42 -0.28 14.02 -12.60
C LEU A 42 -1.24 14.82 -11.71
N THR A 43 -2.35 15.27 -12.30
CA THR A 43 -3.41 15.97 -11.55
C THR A 43 -4.14 15.00 -10.63
N LEU A 44 -4.17 15.31 -9.33
CA LEU A 44 -4.97 14.59 -8.33
C LEU A 44 -6.40 15.13 -8.31
N PHE A 45 -7.38 14.22 -8.25
CA PHE A 45 -8.79 14.54 -8.13
C PHE A 45 -9.33 14.16 -6.75
N GLU A 46 -10.48 14.75 -6.40
CA GLU A 46 -11.17 14.37 -5.16
C GLU A 46 -11.46 12.87 -5.17
N ARG A 47 -11.20 12.20 -4.03
CA ARG A 47 -11.41 10.76 -3.79
C ARG A 47 -10.36 9.84 -4.44
N ASP A 48 -9.29 10.40 -4.98
CA ASP A 48 -8.13 9.58 -5.36
C ASP A 48 -7.52 8.87 -4.14
N VAL A 49 -7.08 7.63 -4.35
CA VAL A 49 -6.53 6.77 -3.30
C VAL A 49 -5.04 6.55 -3.56
N ILE A 50 -4.20 6.96 -2.61
CA ILE A 50 -2.75 6.76 -2.65
C ILE A 50 -2.40 5.59 -1.73
N LEU A 51 -1.76 4.55 -2.30
CA LEU A 51 -1.19 3.46 -1.52
C LEU A 51 0.20 3.85 -1.04
N THR A 52 0.34 4.07 0.26
CA THR A 52 1.55 4.66 0.89
C THR A 52 2.70 3.67 1.11
N GLY A 53 2.61 2.48 0.53
CA GLY A 53 3.55 1.38 0.75
C GLY A 53 3.10 0.41 1.84
N THR A 54 3.95 -0.58 2.13
CA THR A 54 3.67 -1.66 3.08
C THR A 54 4.86 -1.85 4.03
N PRO A 55 4.61 -2.17 5.31
CA PRO A 55 5.67 -2.61 6.23
C PRO A 55 6.40 -3.87 5.70
N PRO A 56 7.58 -4.20 6.26
CA PRO A 56 8.27 -5.44 5.93
C PRO A 56 7.45 -6.69 6.32
N GLY A 57 7.77 -7.83 5.70
CA GLY A 57 7.09 -9.11 5.95
C GLY A 57 6.12 -9.54 4.85
N VAL A 58 6.23 -8.97 3.66
CA VAL A 58 5.48 -9.43 2.47
C VAL A 58 5.91 -10.86 2.12
N GLY A 59 4.95 -11.73 1.89
CA GLY A 59 5.18 -13.14 1.55
C GLY A 59 3.99 -13.77 0.82
N PRO A 60 4.16 -14.98 0.28
CA PRO A 60 3.11 -15.66 -0.44
C PRO A 60 1.97 -16.10 0.49
N VAL A 61 0.74 -16.06 -0.03
CA VAL A 61 -0.47 -16.62 0.61
C VAL A 61 -1.02 -17.73 -0.28
N LYS A 62 -1.47 -18.82 0.33
CA LYS A 62 -2.01 -20.02 -0.33
C LYS A 62 -3.54 -20.00 -0.32
N ALA A 63 -4.13 -20.65 -1.32
CA ALA A 63 -5.58 -20.87 -1.37
C ALA A 63 -6.05 -21.59 -0.09
N GLY A 64 -7.21 -21.18 0.42
CA GLY A 64 -7.78 -21.63 1.68
C GLY A 64 -7.38 -20.78 2.91
N GLN A 65 -6.35 -19.93 2.81
CA GLN A 65 -5.89 -19.14 3.95
C GLN A 65 -6.77 -17.91 4.21
N GLN A 66 -6.91 -17.56 5.48
CA GLN A 66 -7.63 -16.38 5.94
C GLN A 66 -6.62 -15.27 6.27
N ILE A 67 -6.87 -14.09 5.72
CA ILE A 67 -6.07 -12.90 5.98
C ILE A 67 -6.90 -11.94 6.82
N ALA A 68 -6.37 -11.53 7.95
CA ALA A 68 -6.90 -10.42 8.74
C ALA A 68 -5.88 -9.29 8.69
N ALA A 69 -6.29 -8.07 8.32
CA ALA A 69 -5.40 -6.92 8.27
C ALA A 69 -6.11 -5.66 8.74
N GLY A 70 -5.36 -4.68 9.23
CA GLY A 70 -5.98 -3.48 9.74
C GLY A 70 -5.01 -2.41 10.19
N ILE A 71 -5.61 -1.32 10.64
CA ILE A 71 -4.94 -0.21 11.33
C ILE A 71 -5.53 -0.17 12.73
N THR A 72 -4.68 -0.29 13.74
CA THR A 72 -5.08 -0.42 15.15
C THR A 72 -5.99 0.75 15.56
N GLY A 73 -7.20 0.42 16.04
CA GLY A 73 -8.19 1.40 16.51
C GLY A 73 -8.95 2.15 15.41
N LEU A 74 -8.72 1.82 14.13
CA LEU A 74 -9.39 2.50 13.01
C LEU A 74 -10.20 1.54 12.13
N VAL A 75 -9.57 0.47 11.64
CA VAL A 75 -10.21 -0.44 10.69
C VAL A 75 -9.61 -1.83 10.78
N GLU A 76 -10.45 -2.83 10.57
CA GLU A 76 -10.07 -4.23 10.44
C GLU A 76 -10.82 -4.84 9.27
N VAL A 77 -10.12 -5.64 8.47
CA VAL A 77 -10.64 -6.28 7.26
C VAL A 77 -10.26 -7.75 7.28
N HIS A 78 -11.22 -8.61 6.97
CA HIS A 78 -11.04 -10.06 6.85
C HIS A 78 -11.27 -10.50 5.41
N LEU A 79 -10.32 -11.23 4.85
CA LEU A 79 -10.31 -11.71 3.47
C LEU A 79 -10.07 -13.21 3.49
N MET A 80 -10.90 -13.97 2.77
CA MET A 80 -10.62 -15.39 2.51
C MET A 80 -10.01 -15.56 1.13
N PHE A 81 -8.81 -16.12 1.05
CA PHE A 81 -8.15 -16.37 -0.23
C PHE A 81 -8.62 -17.71 -0.80
N ARG A 82 -9.67 -17.71 -1.64
CA ARG A 82 -10.35 -18.95 -2.06
C ARG A 82 -9.64 -19.74 -3.16
N SER A 83 -8.90 -19.10 -4.07
CA SER A 83 -8.14 -19.79 -5.12
C SER A 83 -7.16 -18.86 -5.83
N ALA A 84 -6.02 -19.40 -6.29
CA ALA A 84 -5.09 -18.68 -7.18
C ALA A 84 -5.65 -18.42 -8.60
N SER A 85 -6.75 -19.09 -8.98
CA SER A 85 -7.49 -18.81 -10.22
C SER A 85 -8.40 -17.58 -10.14
N ASP A 86 -8.50 -16.97 -8.96
CA ASP A 86 -9.27 -15.75 -8.75
C ASP A 86 -8.46 -14.54 -9.25
N GLN A 87 -8.46 -14.36 -10.58
CA GLN A 87 -7.80 -13.24 -11.28
C GLN A 87 -8.26 -11.85 -10.78
N THR A 88 -9.32 -11.79 -9.97
CA THR A 88 -9.89 -10.56 -9.43
C THR A 88 -8.85 -9.76 -8.64
N VAL A 89 -8.04 -10.39 -7.77
CA VAL A 89 -7.04 -9.67 -6.96
C VAL A 89 -5.83 -9.22 -7.80
N LEU A 90 -5.38 -10.06 -8.73
CA LEU A 90 -4.29 -9.72 -9.66
C LEU A 90 -4.68 -8.62 -10.65
N LYS A 91 -5.99 -8.48 -10.95
CA LYS A 91 -6.53 -7.43 -11.84
C LYS A 91 -6.49 -6.04 -11.20
N TYR A 92 -6.70 -5.94 -9.88
CA TYR A 92 -6.59 -4.66 -9.16
C TYR A 92 -5.13 -4.24 -8.95
N ILE A 93 -4.23 -5.18 -8.64
CA ILE A 93 -2.79 -4.90 -8.50
C ILE A 93 -2.16 -4.42 -9.83
N LYS A 94 -2.68 -4.86 -10.98
CA LYS A 94 -2.21 -4.40 -12.30
C LYS A 94 -2.54 -2.94 -12.62
N ARG A 95 -3.51 -2.32 -11.94
CA ARG A 95 -3.84 -0.89 -12.14
C ARG A 95 -3.04 0.03 -11.22
N ILE A 96 -2.50 -0.51 -10.13
CA ILE A 96 -1.76 0.21 -9.09
C ILE A 96 -0.28 -0.17 -9.18
N LYS A 97 0.29 -0.01 -10.36
CA LYS A 97 1.72 -0.14 -10.58
C LYS A 97 2.25 1.23 -10.99
N ILE A 98 2.30 2.15 -10.03
CA ILE A 98 3.14 3.33 -10.12
C ILE A 98 3.98 3.36 -8.84
N ALA A 99 5.29 3.47 -9.05
CA ALA A 99 6.39 3.55 -8.09
C ALA A 99 6.78 2.25 -7.35
N SER A 100 7.28 1.23 -8.07
CA SER A 100 8.38 0.43 -7.51
C SER A 100 9.68 1.19 -7.76
N SER A 101 10.44 1.47 -6.70
CA SER A 101 11.64 2.30 -6.70
C SER A 101 12.88 1.63 -7.31
N THR A 102 12.80 1.16 -8.56
CA THR A 102 13.97 0.63 -9.29
C THR A 102 14.17 1.26 -10.67
N GLU A 103 13.40 2.27 -11.06
CA GLU A 103 13.69 3.03 -12.27
C GLU A 103 14.25 4.40 -11.88
N THR A 104 15.55 4.56 -12.08
CA THR A 104 16.21 5.87 -12.13
C THR A 104 15.42 6.81 -13.04
N PRO A 105 15.11 8.05 -12.62
CA PRO A 105 14.38 8.98 -13.47
C PRO A 105 15.16 9.22 -14.77
N LEU A 106 14.53 9.02 -15.92
CA LEU A 106 15.09 9.44 -17.20
C LEU A 106 15.26 10.97 -17.20
N PRO A 107 16.36 11.51 -17.75
CA PRO A 107 16.53 12.96 -17.84
C PRO A 107 15.43 13.55 -18.70
N ILE A 108 14.77 14.58 -18.17
CA ILE A 108 13.74 15.35 -18.86
C ILE A 108 14.43 16.08 -20.03
N PRO A 109 13.98 15.91 -21.29
CA PRO A 109 14.54 16.67 -22.40
C PRO A 109 14.25 18.16 -22.18
N ILE A 110 15.30 18.96 -22.15
CA ILE A 110 15.20 20.42 -22.21
C ILE A 110 15.09 20.75 -23.69
N GLU A 111 13.89 21.11 -24.16
CA GLU A 111 13.74 21.71 -25.49
C GLU A 111 14.35 23.12 -25.46
N THR A 112 15.39 23.34 -26.28
CA THR A 112 15.96 24.65 -26.63
C THR A 112 15.17 25.31 -27.73
#